data_AF-A0A9X0HI58-F1
#
_entry.id   AF-A0A9X0HI58-F1
#
_cell.length_a   1.000
_cell.length_b   1.000
_cell.length_c   1.000
_cell.angle_alpha   90.00
_cell.angle_beta   90.00
_cell.angle_gamma   90.00
#
_symmetry.space_group_name_H-M   'P 1'
#
loop_
_entity.id
_entity.type
_entity.pdbx_description
1 polymer ?
#
loop_
_entity_poly.entity_id
_entity_poly.type
_entity_poly.pdbx_seq_one_letter_code
_entity_poly.pdbx_strand_id
1 'polypeptide(L)'
;MLHVLVTDGQTKTTNNLEEGVATHFSVLMTEDYALDRAYAERIIPNTAYAHPHKLIQELLAIEPDAIVRLRKVQPNLGLVTADDFDKAGLHSVPAALIQELIKLIDYSHPSQPTQ
;
A
#
# COMPACT_ATOMS: atom_id res chain seq x y z
N MET A 1 2.84 -17.00 1.51
CA MET A 1 3.08 -15.64 0.99
C MET A 1 4.17 -15.02 1.85
N LEU A 2 5.32 -14.69 1.27
CA LEU A 2 6.42 -14.05 2.01
C LEU A 2 6.12 -12.55 2.07
N HIS A 3 5.73 -12.04 3.24
CA HIS A 3 5.47 -10.62 3.43
C HIS A 3 6.80 -9.92 3.70
N VAL A 4 7.47 -9.47 2.64
CA VAL A 4 8.87 -9.00 2.65
C VAL A 4 9.08 -7.78 3.58
N LEU A 5 8.01 -7.07 3.94
CA LEU A 5 8.06 -5.87 4.78
C LEU A 5 7.73 -6.10 6.26
N VAL A 6 7.29 -7.30 6.66
CA VAL A 6 7.04 -7.61 8.08
C VAL A 6 8.34 -8.04 8.77
N THR A 7 8.71 -7.31 9.82
CA THR A 7 9.99 -7.46 10.54
C THR A 7 10.07 -8.71 11.44
N ASP A 8 8.96 -9.39 11.72
CA ASP A 8 8.91 -10.52 12.67
C ASP A 8 8.53 -11.87 12.06
N GLY A 9 8.12 -11.91 10.79
CA GLY A 9 7.62 -13.11 10.10
C GLY A 9 6.35 -13.74 10.69
N GLN A 10 5.70 -13.11 11.68
CA GLN A 10 4.54 -13.65 12.39
C GLN A 10 3.27 -12.82 12.19
N THR A 11 3.40 -11.54 11.88
CA THR A 11 2.25 -10.66 11.69
C THR A 11 1.53 -11.00 10.38
N LYS A 12 0.30 -11.54 10.49
CA LYS A 12 -0.59 -11.87 9.35
C LYS A 12 -1.48 -10.70 8.91
N THR A 13 -1.33 -9.56 9.57
CA THR A 13 -2.12 -8.35 9.34
C THR A 13 -1.21 -7.24 8.88
N THR A 14 -1.57 -6.61 7.77
CA THR A 14 -0.95 -5.38 7.27
C THR A 14 -2.07 -4.36 7.04
N ASN A 15 -1.80 -3.22 6.41
CA ASN A 15 -2.80 -2.27 5.98
C ASN A 15 -2.70 -2.03 4.47
N ASN A 16 -3.72 -1.38 3.91
CA ASN A 16 -3.73 -1.02 2.49
C ASN A 16 -2.55 -0.11 2.10
N LEU A 17 -2.00 0.68 3.02
CA LEU A 17 -0.85 1.55 2.78
C LEU A 17 0.41 0.75 2.47
N GLU A 18 0.78 -0.21 3.33
CA GLU A 18 1.98 -1.02 3.17
C GLU A 18 1.89 -1.92 1.93
N GLU A 19 0.77 -2.64 1.75
CA GLU A 19 0.54 -3.49 0.58
C GLU A 19 0.47 -2.68 -0.71
N GLY A 20 -0.17 -1.51 -0.67
CA GLY A 20 -0.25 -0.61 -1.80
C GLY A 20 1.13 -0.11 -2.21
N VAL A 21 1.99 0.28 -1.25
CA VAL A 21 3.35 0.76 -1.54
C VAL A 21 4.22 -0.37 -2.10
N ALA A 22 4.13 -1.57 -1.53
CA ALA A 22 4.82 -2.74 -2.05
C ALA A 22 4.41 -3.04 -3.50
N THR A 23 3.11 -2.98 -3.78
CA THR A 23 2.55 -3.20 -5.11
C THR A 23 3.00 -2.11 -6.09
N HIS A 24 2.88 -0.85 -5.70
CA HIS A 24 3.28 0.29 -6.53
C HIS A 24 4.77 0.22 -6.90
N PHE A 25 5.64 -0.08 -5.92
CA PHE A 25 7.06 -0.25 -6.17
C PHE A 25 7.35 -1.44 -7.10
N SER A 26 6.64 -2.55 -6.94
CA SER A 26 6.78 -3.72 -7.83
C SER A 26 6.41 -3.39 -9.28
N VAL A 27 5.40 -2.54 -9.51
CA VAL A 27 5.05 -2.03 -10.85
C VAL A 27 6.21 -1.22 -11.44
N LEU A 28 6.73 -0.24 -10.67
CA LEU A 28 7.84 0.60 -11.12
C LEU A 28 9.09 -0.23 -11.44
N MET A 29 9.43 -1.22 -10.61
CA MET A 29 10.56 -2.09 -10.87
C MET A 29 10.33 -2.98 -12.10
N THR A 30 9.10 -3.42 -12.36
CA THR A 30 8.81 -4.18 -13.58
C THR A 30 8.97 -3.31 -14.83
N GLU A 31 8.52 -2.06 -14.76
CA GLU A 31 8.74 -1.08 -15.83
C GLU A 31 10.25 -0.82 -16.07
N ASP A 32 11.02 -0.56 -15.01
CA ASP A 32 12.43 -0.20 -15.12
C ASP A 32 13.31 -1.39 -15.55
N TYR A 33 13.07 -2.59 -15.01
CA TYR A 33 13.96 -3.75 -15.24
C TYR A 33 13.50 -4.66 -16.37
N ALA A 34 12.19 -4.82 -16.59
CA ALA A 34 11.67 -5.69 -17.65
C ALA A 34 11.27 -4.93 -18.92
N LEU A 35 11.24 -3.58 -18.87
CA LEU A 35 10.72 -2.71 -19.93
C LEU A 35 9.29 -3.09 -20.35
N ASP A 36 8.54 -3.75 -19.46
CA ASP A 36 7.20 -4.28 -19.71
C ASP A 36 6.24 -3.88 -18.59
N ARG A 37 5.96 -2.57 -18.54
CA ARG A 37 4.93 -1.99 -17.68
C ARG A 37 3.56 -2.66 -17.89
N ALA A 38 3.26 -3.03 -19.13
CA ALA A 38 1.99 -3.64 -19.51
C ALA A 38 1.77 -5.02 -18.88
N TYR A 39 2.84 -5.76 -18.54
CA TYR A 39 2.71 -6.98 -17.75
C TYR A 39 2.14 -6.72 -16.36
N ALA A 40 2.75 -5.80 -15.59
CA ALA A 40 2.30 -5.50 -14.24
C ALA A 40 0.87 -4.91 -14.22
N GLU A 41 0.57 -4.02 -15.16
CA GLU A 41 -0.76 -3.39 -15.29
C GLU A 41 -1.86 -4.39 -15.69
N ARG A 42 -1.54 -5.47 -16.41
CA ARG A 42 -2.52 -6.52 -16.76
C ARG A 42 -2.84 -7.45 -15.60
N ILE A 43 -1.87 -7.72 -14.73
CA ILE A 43 -2.03 -8.74 -13.68
C ILE A 43 -2.70 -8.15 -12.44
N ILE A 44 -2.29 -6.96 -12.01
CA ILE A 44 -2.76 -6.35 -10.75
C ILE A 44 -4.28 -6.20 -10.63
N PRO A 45 -5.04 -5.75 -11.66
CA PRO A 45 -6.47 -5.51 -11.54
C PRO A 45 -7.29 -6.72 -11.08
N ASN A 46 -6.80 -7.94 -11.31
CA ASN A 46 -7.50 -9.18 -10.97
C ASN A 46 -6.99 -9.82 -9.66
N THR A 47 -6.30 -9.05 -8.82
CA THR A 47 -5.70 -9.53 -7.57
C THR A 47 -6.20 -8.74 -6.37
N ALA A 48 -5.99 -9.28 -5.17
CA ALA A 48 -6.26 -8.57 -3.91
C ALA A 48 -5.45 -7.26 -3.75
N TYR A 49 -4.41 -7.06 -4.57
CA TYR A 49 -3.55 -5.88 -4.54
C TYR A 49 -4.08 -4.69 -5.36
N ALA A 50 -5.12 -4.89 -6.17
CA ALA A 50 -5.69 -3.85 -7.04
C ALA A 50 -6.16 -2.63 -6.24
N HIS A 51 -6.88 -2.88 -5.16
CA HIS A 51 -7.45 -1.82 -4.33
C HIS A 51 -6.36 -1.05 -3.55
N PRO A 52 -5.47 -1.70 -2.78
CA PRO A 52 -4.31 -1.03 -2.16
C PRO A 52 -3.48 -0.19 -3.14
N HIS A 53 -3.21 -0.73 -4.34
CA HIS A 53 -2.43 0.00 -5.35
C HIS A 53 -3.13 1.28 -5.81
N LYS A 54 -4.44 1.23 -6.07
CA LYS A 54 -5.23 2.41 -6.46
C LYS A 54 -5.19 3.50 -5.39
N LEU A 55 -5.31 3.13 -4.11
CA LEU A 55 -5.25 4.07 -2.99
C LEU A 55 -3.91 4.80 -2.92
N ILE A 56 -2.80 4.12 -3.22
CA ILE A 56 -1.48 4.76 -3.31
C ILE A 56 -1.37 5.70 -4.50
N GLN A 57 -1.92 5.32 -5.66
CA GLN A 57 -1.95 6.22 -6.81
C GLN A 57 -2.75 7.49 -6.50
N GLU A 58 -3.89 7.37 -5.81
CA GLU A 58 -4.68 8.51 -5.34
C GLU A 58 -3.90 9.37 -4.34
N LEU A 59 -3.22 8.76 -3.36
CA LEU A 59 -2.38 9.48 -2.40
C LEU A 59 -1.26 10.27 -3.08
N LEU A 60 -0.51 9.63 -3.98
CA LEU A 60 0.64 10.24 -4.67
C LEU A 60 0.21 11.30 -5.70
N ALA A 61 -1.02 11.24 -6.20
CA ALA A 61 -1.58 12.29 -7.05
C ALA A 61 -1.88 13.58 -6.26
N ILE A 62 -2.18 13.47 -4.96
CA ILE A 62 -2.46 14.61 -4.08
C ILE A 62 -1.15 15.14 -3.46
N GLU A 63 -0.33 14.25 -2.91
CA GLU A 63 0.91 14.55 -2.21
C GLU A 63 2.02 13.61 -2.72
N PRO A 64 2.78 14.00 -3.75
CA PRO A 64 3.77 13.13 -4.40
C PRO A 64 4.88 12.63 -3.47
N ASP A 65 5.15 13.31 -2.37
CA ASP A 65 6.18 12.96 -1.38
C ASP A 65 5.61 12.33 -0.10
N ALA A 66 4.31 11.98 -0.08
CA ALA A 66 3.60 11.48 1.10
C ALA A 66 4.30 10.29 1.76
N ILE A 67 4.75 9.30 0.98
CA ILE A 67 5.40 8.10 1.51
C ILE A 67 6.73 8.44 2.21
N VAL A 68 7.50 9.38 1.67
CA VAL A 68 8.76 9.83 2.27
C VAL A 68 8.50 10.53 3.60
N ARG A 69 7.47 11.38 3.65
CA ARG A 69 7.09 12.12 4.86
C ARG A 69 6.53 11.20 5.95
N LEU A 70 5.66 10.26 5.59
CA LEU A 70 5.13 9.25 6.51
C LEU A 70 6.24 8.39 7.10
N ARG A 71 7.20 7.91 6.30
CA ARG A 71 8.31 7.09 6.81
C ARG A 71 9.26 7.83 7.75
N LYS A 72 9.30 9.17 7.72
CA LYS A 72 10.05 9.98 8.70
C LYS A 72 9.34 10.03 10.06
N VAL A 73 8.01 9.93 10.07
CA VAL A 73 7.18 9.93 11.30
C VAL A 73 7.07 8.51 11.87
N GLN A 74 6.67 7.56 11.02
CA GLN A 74 6.49 6.15 11.35
C GLN A 74 7.22 5.29 10.29
N PRO A 75 8.41 4.74 10.60
CA PRO A 75 9.17 3.95 9.64
C PRO A 75 8.49 2.67 9.15
N ASN A 76 7.60 2.08 9.98
CA ASN A 76 6.85 0.88 9.63
C ASN A 76 5.46 1.27 9.10
N LEU A 77 5.27 1.18 7.78
CA LEU A 77 4.03 1.60 7.11
C LEU A 77 2.80 0.80 7.56
N GLY A 78 2.96 -0.47 7.96
CA GLY A 78 1.88 -1.27 8.52
C GLY A 78 1.35 -0.76 9.87
N LEU A 79 2.10 0.11 10.54
CA LEU A 79 1.75 0.73 11.83
C LEU A 79 1.33 2.19 11.72
N VAL A 80 1.25 2.74 10.50
CA VAL A 80 0.81 4.14 10.29
C VAL A 80 -0.64 4.30 10.74
N THR A 81 -0.86 5.35 11.51
CA THR A 81 -2.18 5.78 12.00
C THR A 81 -2.61 7.08 11.33
N ALA A 82 -3.88 7.48 11.52
CA ALA A 82 -4.37 8.76 11.00
C ALA A 82 -3.59 9.97 11.57
N ASP A 83 -3.19 9.91 12.84
CA ASP A 83 -2.40 10.98 13.50
C ASP A 83 -1.01 11.16 12.86
N ASP A 84 -0.45 10.09 12.27
CA ASP A 84 0.82 10.17 11.57
C ASP A 84 0.72 10.95 10.25
N PHE A 85 -0.46 10.99 9.60
CA PHE A 85 -0.68 11.85 8.43
C PHE A 85 -0.64 13.33 8.82
N ASP A 86 -1.24 13.70 9.95
CA ASP A 86 -1.20 15.07 10.46
C ASP A 86 0.21 15.47 10.88
N LYS A 87 0.94 14.59 11.61
CA LYS A 87 2.36 14.82 11.95
C LYS A 87 3.26 14.92 10.73
N ALA A 88 2.94 14.18 9.67
CA ALA A 88 3.64 14.28 8.39
C ALA A 88 3.28 15.55 7.61
N GLY A 89 2.26 16.31 8.05
CA GLY A 89 1.75 17.54 7.43
C GLY A 89 0.87 17.30 6.19
N LEU A 90 0.30 16.11 6.04
CA LEU A 90 -0.46 15.67 4.86
C LEU A 90 -1.93 16.12 4.92
N HIS A 91 -2.17 17.40 5.21
CA HIS A 91 -3.51 17.94 5.47
C HIS A 91 -4.39 18.04 4.23
N SER A 92 -3.81 17.93 3.03
CA SER A 92 -4.55 17.90 1.76
C SER A 92 -5.14 16.53 1.43
N VAL A 93 -4.75 15.47 2.16
CA VAL A 93 -5.26 14.12 1.94
C VAL A 93 -6.65 13.98 2.59
N PRO A 94 -7.70 13.61 1.84
CA PRO A 94 -9.04 13.46 2.40
C PRO A 94 -9.09 12.41 3.50
N ALA A 95 -9.81 12.71 4.60
CA ALA A 95 -9.95 11.79 5.73
C ALA A 95 -10.49 10.41 5.32
N ALA A 96 -11.40 10.34 4.34
CA ALA A 96 -11.91 9.08 3.81
C ALA A 96 -10.81 8.21 3.17
N LEU A 97 -9.88 8.84 2.44
CA LEU A 97 -8.74 8.14 1.85
C LEU A 97 -7.76 7.66 2.94
N ILE A 98 -7.50 8.48 3.97
CA ILE A 98 -6.68 8.08 5.11
C ILE A 98 -7.26 6.83 5.80
N GLN A 99 -8.58 6.82 6.06
CA GLN A 99 -9.24 5.68 6.70
C GLN A 99 -9.13 4.39 5.88
N GLU A 100 -9.29 4.48 4.55
CA GLU A 100 -9.10 3.30 3.70
C GLU A 100 -7.61 2.88 3.63
N LEU A 101 -6.66 3.80 3.61
CA LEU A 101 -5.22 3.48 3.60
C LEU A 101 -4.76 2.74 4.87
N ILE A 102 -5.23 3.14 6.05
CA ILE A 102 -4.81 2.51 7.32
C ILE A 102 -5.65 1.28 7.70
N LYS A 103 -6.67 0.96 6.90
CA LYS A 103 -7.53 -0.20 7.14
C LYS A 103 -6.73 -1.49 7.09
N LEU A 104 -6.90 -2.32 8.12
CA LEU A 104 -6.19 -3.58 8.23
C LEU A 104 -6.69 -4.59 7.19
N ILE A 105 -5.74 -5.30 6.59
CA ILE A 105 -5.96 -6.48 5.76
C ILE A 105 -5.55 -7.69 6.59
N ASP A 106 -6.47 -8.63 6.76
CA ASP A 106 -6.20 -9.88 7.46
C ASP A 106 -6.07 -11.02 6.45
N TYR A 107 -4.88 -11.61 6.38
CA TYR A 107 -4.59 -12.78 5.55
C TYR A 107 -4.80 -14.12 6.27
N SER A 108 -5.31 -14.11 7.50
CA SER A 108 -5.55 -15.33 8.28
C SER A 108 -6.67 -16.22 7.71
N HIS A 109 -7.54 -15.66 6.86
CA HIS A 109 -8.58 -16.38 6.12
C HIS A 109 -8.59 -15.98 4.65
N PRO A 110 -7.98 -16.76 3.73
CA PRO A 110 -8.19 -16.53 2.31
C PRO A 110 -9.68 -16.78 2.01
N SER A 111 -10.38 -15.73 1.57
CA SER A 111 -11.73 -15.84 1.03
C SER A 111 -11.75 -16.99 0.03
N GLN A 112 -12.56 -18.02 0.31
CA GLN A 112 -12.72 -19.09 -0.67
C GLN A 112 -13.26 -18.49 -1.97
N PRO A 113 -12.71 -18.86 -3.13
CA PRO A 113 -13.29 -18.44 -4.39
C PRO A 113 -14.72 -18.97 -4.44
N THR A 114 -15.69 -18.06 -4.56
CA THR A 114 -17.05 -18.41 -4.96
C THR A 114 -16.96 -19.13 -6.30
N GLN A 115 -17.37 -20.41 -6.30
CA GLN A 115 -17.54 -21.25 -7.49
C GLN A 115 -18.64 -20.71 -8.39
#